data_AF-A0A4V2E7K2-F1
#
_entry.id   AF-A0A4V2E7K2-F1
#
_cell.length_a   1.000
_cell.length_b   1.000
_cell.length_c   1.000
_cell.angle_alpha   90.00
_cell.angle_beta   90.00
_cell.angle_gamma   90.00
#
_symmetry.space_group_name_H-M   'P 1'
#
loop_
_entity.id
_entity.type
_entity.pdbx_description
1 polymer ?
#
loop_
_entity_poly.entity_id
_entity_poly.type
_entity_poly.pdbx_seq_one_letter_code
_entity_poly.pdbx_strand_id
1 'polypeptide(L)' 'MTDFEVKLYEVTQKGAATRDTMTAETDSKSDAIAKAQAWAKKEAGGREDLRVSIRYAGVLVADYKLDSL' A
#
# COMPACT_ATOMS: atom_id res chain seq x y z
N MET A 1 -1.13 15.25 -12.43
CA MET A 1 -1.40 13.83 -12.15
C MET A 1 -0.10 13.17 -11.73
N THR A 2 -0.11 12.57 -10.54
CA THR A 2 1.06 12.00 -9.89
C THR A 2 0.80 10.52 -9.68
N ASP A 3 1.68 9.66 -10.20
CA ASP A 3 1.56 8.21 -10.05
C ASP A 3 2.18 7.76 -8.73
N PHE A 4 1.35 7.23 -7.84
CA PHE A 4 1.81 6.60 -6.61
C PHE A 4 1.78 5.08 -6.76
N GLU A 5 2.94 4.45 -6.64
CA GLU A 5 3.04 3.00 -6.61
C GLU A 5 2.66 2.50 -5.22
N VAL A 6 1.59 1.71 -5.16
CA VAL A 6 1.13 1.10 -3.92
C VAL A 6 1.41 -0.39 -4.00
N LYS A 7 2.23 -0.90 -3.08
CA LYS A 7 2.50 -2.34 -2.97
C LYS A 7 1.86 -2.90 -1.71
N LEU A 8 1.07 -3.96 -1.89
CA LEU A 8 0.55 -4.78 -0.80
C LEU A 8 1.48 -5.98 -0.64
N TYR A 9 1.95 -6.21 0.57
CA TYR A 9 2.88 -7.30 0.84
C TYR A 9 2.65 -7.91 2.21
N GLU A 10 2.94 -9.20 2.31
CA GLU A 10 2.89 -9.94 3.58
C GLU A 10 4.25 -9.82 4.26
N VAL A 11 4.25 -9.53 5.56
CA VAL A 11 5.48 -9.60 6.36
C VAL A 11 5.47 -10.87 7.17
N THR A 12 6.35 -11.78 6.81
CA THR A 12 6.54 -13.05 7.52
C THR A 12 7.89 -13.05 8.24
N GLN A 13 8.06 -13.97 9.19
CA GLN A 13 9.35 -14.18 9.87
C GLN A 13 10.51 -14.47 8.90
N LYS A 14 10.22 -14.92 7.68
CA LYS A 14 11.20 -15.28 6.63
C LYS A 14 11.42 -14.15 5.61
N GLY A 15 10.71 -13.02 5.73
CA GLY A 15 10.83 -11.87 4.83
C GLY A 15 9.49 -11.29 4.37
N ALA A 16 9.58 -10.23 3.55
CA ALA A 16 8.44 -9.55 2.95
C ALA A 16 8.16 -10.13 1.54
N ALA A 17 6.95 -10.64 1.32
CA ALA A 17 6.52 -11.15 0.01
C ALA A 17 5.49 -10.19 -0.60
N THR A 18 5.81 -9.59 -1.76
CA THR A 18 4.86 -8.73 -2.47
C THR A 18 3.72 -9.59 -3.00
N ARG A 19 2.50 -9.28 -2.58
CA ARG A 19 1.29 -9.94 -3.08
C ARG A 19 0.79 -9.26 -4.34
N ASP A 20 0.56 -7.95 -4.24
CA ASP A 20 -0.08 -7.18 -5.30
C ASP A 20 0.48 -5.76 -5.38
N THR A 21 0.27 -5.11 -6.51
CA THR A 21 0.73 -3.74 -6.77
C THR A 21 -0.30 -3.01 -7.61
N MET A 22 -0.73 -1.85 -7.14
CA MET A 22 -1.57 -0.93 -7.90
C MET A 22 -0.87 0.42 -8.11
N THR A 23 -1.34 1.18 -9.09
CA THR A 23 -0.97 2.59 -9.25
C THR A 23 -2.16 3.45 -8.85
N ALA A 24 -1.96 4.37 -7.90
CA ALA A 24 -2.96 5.34 -7.49
C ALA A 24 -2.69 6.68 -8.20
N GLU A 25 -3.45 6.93 -9.27
CA GLU A 25 -3.40 8.20 -10.00
C GLU A 25 -4.16 9.28 -9.23
N THR A 26 -3.44 10.28 -8.74
CA THR A 26 -4.02 11.42 -8.00
C THR A 26 -3.09 12.62 -7.99
N ASP A 27 -3.60 13.79 -7.64
CA ASP A 27 -2.82 15.02 -7.53
C ASP A 27 -2.39 15.31 -6.08
N SER A 28 -2.82 14.48 -5.10
CA SER A 28 -2.52 14.69 -3.68
C SER A 28 -2.04 13.42 -2.98
N LYS A 29 -0.99 13.56 -2.15
CA LYS A 29 -0.46 12.47 -1.32
C LYS A 29 -1.52 11.88 -0.39
N SER A 30 -2.39 12.72 0.18
CA SER A 30 -3.43 12.27 1.11
C SER A 30 -4.48 11.41 0.40
N ASP A 31 -4.82 11.78 -0.83
CA ASP A 31 -5.76 11.02 -1.66
C ASP A 31 -5.14 9.69 -2.13
N ALA A 32 -3.82 9.68 -2.39
CA ALA A 32 -3.07 8.47 -2.71
C ALA A 32 -3.12 7.48 -1.56
N ILE A 33 -2.93 7.96 -0.32
CA ILE A 33 -3.05 7.16 0.90
C ILE A 33 -4.47 6.60 1.02
N ALA A 34 -5.51 7.43 0.90
CA ALA A 34 -6.89 6.96 1.02
C ALA A 34 -7.24 5.88 -0.03
N LYS A 35 -6.82 6.06 -1.29
CA LYS A 35 -7.02 5.05 -2.36
C LYS A 35 -6.23 3.77 -2.07
N ALA A 36 -4.98 3.89 -1.66
CA ALA A 36 -4.11 2.77 -1.28
C ALA A 36 -4.73 1.96 -0.13
N GLN A 37 -5.26 2.63 0.89
CA GLN A 37 -5.94 1.99 2.02
C GLN A 37 -7.20 1.26 1.59
N ALA A 38 -8.08 1.92 0.83
CA ALA A 38 -9.33 1.33 0.37
C ALA A 38 -9.11 0.09 -0.51
N TRP A 39 -8.13 0.17 -1.43
CA TRP A 39 -7.73 -0.96 -2.25
C TRP A 39 -7.11 -2.08 -1.40
N ALA A 40 -6.13 -1.77 -0.55
CA ALA A 40 -5.48 -2.78 0.28
C ALA A 40 -6.47 -3.47 1.23
N LYS A 41 -7.45 -2.75 1.77
CA LYS A 41 -8.52 -3.31 2.61
C LYS A 41 -9.42 -4.26 1.82
N LYS A 42 -9.71 -3.95 0.56
CA LYS A 42 -10.46 -4.82 -0.35
C LYS A 42 -9.66 -6.09 -0.70
N GLU A 43 -8.39 -5.94 -1.06
CA GLU A 43 -7.50 -7.07 -1.42
C GLU A 43 -7.13 -7.96 -0.24
N ALA A 44 -7.08 -7.40 0.98
CA ALA A 44 -6.73 -8.15 2.18
C ALA A 44 -7.73 -9.22 2.57
N GLY A 45 -9.03 -9.03 2.26
CA GLY A 45 -10.06 -10.03 2.55
C GLY A 45 -10.09 -10.50 4.01
N GLY A 46 -9.72 -9.65 4.97
CA GLY A 46 -9.63 -9.99 6.40
C GLY A 46 -8.26 -10.47 6.90
N ARG A 47 -7.21 -10.39 6.09
CA ARG A 47 -5.83 -10.70 6.51
C ARG A 47 -5.20 -9.53 7.27
N GLU A 48 -4.71 -9.81 8.46
CA GLU A 48 -4.10 -8.81 9.36
C GLU A 48 -2.58 -8.66 9.16
N ASP A 49 -1.90 -9.67 8.60
CA ASP A 49 -0.44 -9.68 8.39
C ASP A 49 0.05 -8.85 7.18
N LEU A 50 -0.82 -8.03 6.62
CA LEU A 50 -0.56 -7.27 5.41
C LEU A 50 -0.04 -5.86 5.70
N ARG A 51 0.91 -5.42 4.88
CA ARG A 51 1.44 -4.06 4.86
C ARG A 51 1.25 -3.41 3.51
N VAL A 52 1.10 -2.11 3.54
CA VAL A 52 0.95 -1.25 2.38
C VAL A 52 2.12 -0.29 2.36
N SER A 53 2.91 -0.32 1.29
CA SER A 53 3.92 0.71 1.01
C SER A 53 3.46 1.59 -0.14
N ILE A 54 3.54 2.89 0.02
CA ILE A 54 3.29 3.88 -1.03
C ILE A 54 4.61 4.52 -1.40
N ARG A 55 4.97 4.45 -2.69
CA ARG A 55 6.15 5.10 -3.26
C ARG A 55 5.73 6.12 -4.29
N TYR A 56 6.51 7.19 -4.39
CA TYR A 56 6.37 8.21 -5.42
C TYR A 56 7.74 8.46 -6.07
N ALA A 57 7.82 8.29 -7.38
CA ALA A 57 9.08 8.44 -8.13
C ALA A 57 10.24 7.63 -7.51
N GLY A 58 9.95 6.39 -7.05
CA GLY A 58 10.91 5.52 -6.37
C GLY A 58 11.19 5.84 -4.90
N VAL A 59 10.68 6.97 -4.36
CA VAL A 59 10.86 7.36 -2.96
C VAL A 59 9.73 6.80 -2.10
N LEU A 60 10.06 6.18 -0.96
CA LEU A 60 9.06 5.74 0.01
C LEU A 60 8.37 6.95 0.66
N VAL A 61 7.05 7.05 0.49
CA VAL A 61 6.23 8.12 1.04
C VAL A 61 5.58 7.67 2.35
N ALA A 62 5.05 6.45 2.36
CA ALA A 62 4.40 5.88 3.52
C ALA A 62 4.59 4.36 3.53
N ASP A 63 4.70 3.78 4.72
CA ASP A 63 4.67 2.34 4.95
C ASP A 63 3.93 2.07 6.25
N TYR A 64 2.85 1.30 6.18
CA TYR A 64 2.00 1.02 7.33
C TYR A 64 1.43 -0.39 7.29
N LYS A 65 1.13 -0.94 8.47
CA LYS A 65 0.34 -2.16 8.57
C LYS A 65 -1.12 -1.84 8.25
N LEU A 66 -1.80 -2.79 7.63
CA LEU A 66 -3.19 -2.63 7.24
C LEU A 66 -4.14 -2.55 8.46
N ASP A 67 -3.82 -3.21 9.55
CA ASP A 67 -4.61 -3.19 10.80
C ASP A 67 -4.58 -1.84 11.53
N SER A 68 -3.56 -1.01 11.27
CA SER A 68 -3.28 0.23 12.01
C SER A 68 -3.84 1.48 11.32
N LEU A 69 -4.77 1.31 10.37
CA LEU A 69 -5.40 2.37 9.56
C LEU A 69 -6.85 2.59 9.97
#